data_AF-A0A651HQI0-F1
#
_entry.id   AF-A0A651HQI0-F1
#
_cell.length_a   1.000
_cell.length_b   1.000
_cell.length_c   1.000
_cell.angle_alpha   90.00
_cell.angle_beta   90.00
_cell.angle_gamma   90.00
#
_symmetry.space_group_name_H-M   'P 1'
#
loop_
_entity.id
_entity.type
_entity.pdbx_description
1 polymer ?
#
loop_
_entity_poly.entity_id
_entity_poly.type
_entity_poly.pdbx_seq_one_letter_code
_entity_poly.pdbx_strand_id
1 'polypeptide(L)'
;MTHQDSRKNALRRLGLRAATLAVAAVAATGCDLTVTNPGALDDDALNNRQAMAGLVNGMSGDLSFALGNYLNRVAVGSGELWHAGNFVTEAAFFRGDFGPNEVNQDWARMHRARWVAENGLQRMRGVLGTDFESFPETPRAYLYAGFANRLLGENACVAVIDGGAAQPSSVHFER
;
A
#
# COMPACT_ATOMS: atom_id res chain seq x y z
N MET A 1 -9.09 -67.54 23.54
CA MET A 1 -8.41 -66.25 23.27
C MET A 1 -9.27 -65.14 23.84
N THR A 2 -8.66 -64.26 24.62
CA THR A 2 -9.19 -63.71 25.87
C THR A 2 -9.82 -62.32 25.72
N HIS A 3 -11.03 -62.11 26.27
CA HIS A 3 -11.70 -60.80 26.39
C HIS A 3 -10.84 -59.74 27.11
N GLN A 4 -9.87 -60.19 27.92
CA GLN A 4 -8.92 -59.38 28.67
C GLN A 4 -7.83 -58.74 27.78
N ASP A 5 -7.52 -59.30 26.61
CA ASP A 5 -6.52 -58.73 25.69
C ASP A 5 -7.10 -57.61 24.80
N SER A 6 -8.39 -57.68 24.48
CA SER A 6 -9.09 -56.64 23.71
C SER A 6 -9.17 -55.31 24.47
N ARG A 7 -9.47 -55.34 25.78
CA ARG A 7 -9.48 -54.14 26.64
C ARG A 7 -8.10 -53.51 26.82
N LYS A 8 -7.04 -54.32 26.96
CA LYS A 8 -5.66 -53.84 27.06
C LYS A 8 -5.20 -53.13 25.78
N ASN A 9 -5.60 -53.64 24.61
CA ASN A 9 -5.29 -53.03 23.31
C ASN A 9 -6.08 -51.73 23.07
N ALA A 10 -7.34 -51.65 23.52
CA ALA A 10 -8.12 -50.41 23.45
C ALA A 10 -7.54 -49.29 24.34
N LEU A 11 -7.15 -49.62 25.57
CA LEU A 11 -6.50 -48.68 26.50
C LEU A 11 -5.12 -48.23 26.01
N ARG A 12 -4.32 -49.13 25.42
CA ARG A 12 -3.05 -48.79 24.76
C ARG A 12 -3.25 -47.84 23.57
N ARG A 13 -4.27 -48.08 22.74
CA ARG A 13 -4.59 -47.21 21.59
C ARG A 13 -5.08 -45.82 22.01
N LEU A 14 -5.83 -45.73 23.11
CA LEU A 14 -6.29 -44.45 23.66
C LEU A 14 -5.12 -43.66 24.28
N GLY A 15 -4.24 -44.34 25.02
CA GLY A 15 -3.02 -43.74 25.59
C GLY A 15 -2.04 -43.25 24.52
N LEU A 16 -1.88 -44.01 23.42
CA LEU A 16 -1.02 -43.61 22.30
C LEU A 16 -1.55 -42.37 21.56
N ARG A 17 -2.87 -42.25 21.42
CA ARG A 17 -3.54 -41.07 20.84
C ARG A 17 -3.43 -39.83 21.73
N ALA A 18 -3.61 -40.00 23.04
CA ALA A 18 -3.43 -38.91 24.00
C ALA A 18 -1.97 -38.41 24.03
N ALA A 19 -1.00 -39.33 23.97
CA ALA A 19 0.41 -38.98 23.91
C ALA A 19 0.80 -38.24 22.61
N THR A 20 0.26 -38.66 21.46
CA THR A 20 0.51 -37.97 20.17
C THR A 20 -0.11 -36.58 20.12
N LEU A 21 -1.31 -36.39 20.66
CA LEU A 21 -1.94 -35.07 20.78
C LEU A 21 -1.17 -34.15 21.73
N ALA A 22 -0.66 -34.67 22.85
CA ALA A 22 0.15 -33.90 23.78
C ALA A 22 1.48 -33.46 23.16
N VAL A 23 2.15 -34.34 22.40
CA VAL A 23 3.39 -34.00 21.68
C VAL A 23 3.14 -32.98 20.57
N ALA A 24 2.03 -33.10 19.82
CA ALA A 24 1.66 -32.13 18.79
C ALA A 24 1.33 -30.75 19.40
N ALA A 25 0.65 -30.70 20.55
CA ALA A 25 0.36 -29.46 21.25
C ALA A 25 1.64 -28.78 21.75
N VAL A 26 2.59 -29.53 22.30
CA VAL A 26 3.90 -29.00 22.73
C VAL A 26 4.73 -28.53 21.53
N ALA A 27 4.71 -29.26 20.42
CA ALA A 27 5.38 -28.85 19.19
C ALA A 27 4.77 -27.58 18.59
N ALA A 28 3.45 -27.39 18.68
CA ALA A 28 2.77 -26.19 18.21
C ALA A 28 3.07 -24.95 19.06
N THR A 29 3.37 -25.10 20.35
CA THR A 29 3.74 -23.98 21.25
C THR A 29 5.23 -23.68 21.28
N GLY A 30 6.07 -24.58 20.75
CA GLY A 30 7.54 -24.44 20.79
C GLY A 30 8.14 -23.62 19.65
N CYS A 31 7.37 -23.32 18.61
CA CYS A 31 7.83 -22.47 17.51
C CYS A 31 7.42 -21.02 17.78
N ASP A 32 8.41 -20.19 18.12
CA ASP A 32 8.26 -18.75 18.00
C ASP A 32 8.18 -18.39 16.51
N LEU A 33 6.96 -18.15 16.03
CA LEU A 33 6.70 -17.73 14.65
C LEU A 33 6.83 -16.21 14.48
N THR A 34 7.32 -15.49 15.50
CA THR A 34 7.63 -14.07 15.35
C THR A 34 8.84 -13.91 14.45
N VAL A 35 8.60 -13.42 13.24
CA VAL A 35 9.64 -13.03 12.30
C VAL A 35 9.83 -11.53 12.45
N THR A 36 10.81 -11.12 13.25
CA THR A 36 11.20 -9.73 13.36
C THR A 36 12.00 -9.35 12.12
N ASN A 37 11.47 -8.43 11.31
CA ASN A 37 12.22 -7.79 10.23
C ASN A 37 12.94 -6.57 10.80
N PRO A 38 14.25 -6.64 11.13
CA PRO A 38 14.95 -5.57 11.82
C PRO A 38 15.13 -4.30 10.98
N GLY A 39 14.83 -4.35 9.68
CA GLY A 39 15.02 -3.24 8.75
C GLY A 39 13.75 -2.42 8.45
N ALA A 40 12.56 -2.93 8.76
CA ALA A 40 11.32 -2.19 8.55
C ALA A 40 11.03 -1.29 9.75
N LEU A 41 10.63 -0.05 9.48
CA LEU A 41 10.11 0.82 10.51
C LEU A 41 8.68 0.37 10.83
N ASP A 42 8.38 0.10 12.11
CA ASP A 42 7.01 -0.19 12.54
C ASP A 42 6.09 1.00 12.28
N ASP A 43 4.85 0.73 11.89
CA ASP A 43 3.89 1.80 11.57
C ASP A 43 3.64 2.71 12.79
N ASP A 44 3.60 2.13 13.99
CA ASP A 44 3.44 2.87 15.24
C ASP A 44 4.63 3.78 15.56
N ALA A 45 5.82 3.46 15.04
CA ALA A 45 6.99 4.31 15.20
C ALA A 45 6.87 5.62 14.40
N LEU A 46 5.87 5.77 13.53
CA LEU A 46 5.54 7.02 12.84
C LEU A 46 4.57 7.91 13.63
N ASN A 47 3.99 7.42 14.74
CA ASN A 47 3.00 8.14 15.54
C ASN A 47 3.64 9.10 16.56
N ASN A 48 4.63 9.87 16.14
CA ASN A 48 5.29 10.89 16.97
C ASN A 48 5.63 12.15 16.17
N ARG A 49 5.78 13.28 16.88
CA ARG A 49 6.01 14.58 16.25
C ARG A 49 7.28 14.63 15.42
N GLN A 50 8.34 13.94 15.84
CA GLN A 50 9.64 13.93 15.18
C GLN A 50 9.58 13.26 13.80
N ALA A 51 8.67 12.30 13.60
CA ALA A 51 8.47 11.61 12.34
C ALA A 51 7.72 12.46 11.28
N MET A 52 7.00 13.51 11.67
CA MET A 52 6.08 14.24 10.77
C MET A 52 6.78 14.88 9.58
N ALA A 53 7.98 15.45 9.77
CA ALA A 53 8.76 16.00 8.66
C ALA A 53 9.20 14.90 7.66
N GLY A 54 9.59 13.73 8.17
CA GLY A 54 9.90 12.55 7.34
C GLY A 54 8.69 12.05 6.57
N LEU A 55 7.52 12.04 7.21
CA LEU A 55 6.26 11.67 6.58
C LEU A 55 5.92 12.59 5.40
N VAL A 56 6.02 13.92 5.58
CA VAL A 56 5.78 14.90 4.52
C VAL A 56 6.79 14.80 3.38
N ASN A 57 8.05 14.48 3.68
CA ASN A 57 9.04 14.15 2.64
C ASN A 57 8.65 12.89 1.84
N GLY A 58 8.09 11.87 2.51
CA GLY A 58 7.54 10.69 1.85
C GLY A 58 6.39 11.03 0.90
N MET A 59 5.45 11.89 1.31
CA MET A 59 4.36 12.39 0.46
C MET A 59 4.92 13.06 -0.81
N SER A 60 5.92 13.93 -0.64
CA SER A 60 6.60 14.57 -1.77
C SER A 60 7.27 13.55 -2.69
N GLY A 61 7.90 12.52 -2.12
CA GLY A 61 8.60 11.48 -2.86
C GLY A 61 7.65 10.67 -3.74
N ASP A 62 6.53 10.22 -3.18
CA ASP A 62 5.53 9.46 -3.94
C ASP A 62 4.86 10.31 -5.03
N LEU A 63 4.53 11.57 -4.74
CA LEU A 63 4.01 12.48 -5.76
C LEU A 63 5.03 12.70 -6.89
N SER A 64 6.30 12.95 -6.55
CA SER A 64 7.36 13.17 -7.54
C SER A 64 7.57 11.93 -8.40
N PHE A 65 7.51 10.75 -7.80
CA PHE A 65 7.64 9.48 -8.51
C PHE A 65 6.47 9.25 -9.46
N ALA A 66 5.23 9.50 -9.02
CA ALA A 66 4.05 9.38 -9.87
C ALA A 66 4.11 10.38 -11.04
N LEU A 67 4.34 11.66 -10.74
CA LEU A 67 4.36 12.73 -11.72
C LEU A 67 5.48 12.53 -12.75
N GLY A 68 6.71 12.24 -12.30
CA GLY A 68 7.86 12.11 -13.20
C GLY A 68 7.70 10.97 -14.21
N ASN A 69 7.11 9.84 -13.80
CA ASN A 69 6.84 8.73 -14.72
C ASN A 69 5.71 9.08 -15.68
N TYR A 70 4.65 9.72 -15.19
CA TYR A 70 3.46 9.97 -15.98
C TYR A 70 3.68 11.10 -17.02
N LEU A 71 4.42 12.15 -16.67
CA LEU A 71 4.71 13.27 -17.59
C LEU A 71 5.40 12.82 -18.87
N ASN A 72 6.37 11.91 -18.78
CA ASN A 72 7.05 11.39 -19.96
C ASN A 72 6.06 10.66 -20.90
N ARG A 73 5.16 9.87 -20.33
CA ARG A 73 4.17 9.10 -21.06
C ARG A 73 3.15 10.00 -21.77
N VAL A 74 2.65 11.02 -21.07
CA VAL A 74 1.74 12.03 -21.67
C VAL A 74 2.44 12.83 -22.76
N ALA A 75 3.69 13.23 -22.56
CA ALA A 75 4.44 13.97 -23.57
C ALA A 75 4.69 13.14 -24.84
N VAL A 76 4.96 11.84 -24.71
CA VAL A 76 5.06 10.93 -25.85
C VAL A 76 3.70 10.70 -26.52
N GLY A 77 2.63 10.47 -25.73
CA GLY A 77 1.29 10.21 -26.25
C GLY A 77 0.61 11.43 -26.90
N SER A 78 1.00 12.64 -26.50
CA SER A 78 0.55 13.91 -27.09
C SER A 78 1.40 14.35 -28.30
N GLY A 79 2.53 13.70 -28.54
CA GLY A 79 3.47 14.04 -29.62
C GLY A 79 4.41 15.21 -29.30
N GLU A 80 4.46 15.69 -28.05
CA GLU A 80 5.46 16.67 -27.61
C GLU A 80 6.88 16.07 -27.60
N LEU A 81 6.98 14.77 -27.27
CA LEU A 81 8.21 13.99 -27.36
C LEU A 81 8.06 12.87 -28.39
N TRP A 82 9.16 12.58 -29.09
CA TRP A 82 9.23 11.47 -30.03
C TRP A 82 9.85 10.23 -29.38
N HIS A 83 9.27 9.06 -29.64
CA HIS A 83 9.78 7.80 -29.12
C HIS A 83 11.02 7.33 -29.90
N ALA A 84 12.11 7.04 -29.20
CA ALA A 84 13.40 6.66 -29.80
C ALA A 84 13.54 5.15 -30.13
N GLY A 85 12.51 4.34 -29.89
CA GLY A 85 12.50 2.90 -30.20
C GLY A 85 12.84 1.98 -29.03
N ASN A 86 12.87 2.52 -27.80
CA ASN A 86 13.24 1.82 -26.57
C ASN A 86 12.11 1.89 -25.54
N PHE A 87 11.95 0.81 -24.74
CA PHE A 87 10.87 0.59 -23.76
C PHE A 87 9.48 0.35 -24.35
N VAL A 88 8.83 -0.72 -23.87
CA VAL A 88 7.59 -1.25 -24.46
C VAL A 88 6.40 -0.33 -24.21
N THR A 89 6.27 0.22 -22.99
CA THR A 89 5.14 1.08 -22.61
C THR A 89 5.16 2.38 -23.40
N GLU A 90 6.30 3.05 -23.48
CA GLU A 90 6.47 4.31 -24.21
C GLU A 90 6.20 4.12 -25.71
N ALA A 91 6.58 2.96 -26.27
CA ALA A 91 6.25 2.60 -27.64
C ALA A 91 4.74 2.44 -27.86
N ALA A 92 4.01 1.90 -26.87
CA ALA A 92 2.56 1.77 -26.91
C ALA A 92 1.89 3.16 -26.88
N PHE A 93 2.27 4.02 -25.94
CA PHE A 93 1.77 5.40 -25.85
C PHE A 93 2.03 6.19 -27.14
N PHE A 94 3.22 6.02 -27.75
CA PHE A 94 3.56 6.65 -29.03
C PHE A 94 2.65 6.21 -30.19
N ARG A 95 2.18 4.95 -30.18
CA ARG A 95 1.20 4.44 -31.16
C ARG A 95 -0.25 4.78 -30.80
N GLY A 96 -0.48 5.50 -29.69
CA GLY A 96 -1.81 5.81 -29.17
C GLY A 96 -2.48 4.64 -28.46
N ASP A 97 -1.72 3.64 -27.99
CA ASP A 97 -2.22 2.51 -27.22
C ASP A 97 -2.10 2.79 -25.71
N PHE A 98 -3.26 3.00 -25.06
CA PHE A 98 -3.41 3.28 -23.63
C PHE A 98 -4.16 2.13 -22.93
N GLY A 99 -3.90 0.90 -23.34
CA GLY A 99 -4.51 -0.29 -22.76
C GLY A 99 -4.30 -0.42 -21.24
N PRO A 100 -5.14 -1.24 -20.56
CA PRO A 100 -5.03 -1.44 -19.12
C PRO A 100 -3.64 -1.89 -18.65
N ASN A 101 -2.92 -2.68 -19.44
CA ASN A 101 -1.59 -3.17 -19.05
C ASN A 101 -0.55 -2.04 -19.03
N GLU A 102 -0.68 -1.08 -19.94
CA GLU A 102 0.23 0.04 -20.14
C GLU A 102 0.04 1.08 -19.02
N VAL A 103 -1.21 1.34 -18.63
CA VAL A 103 -1.56 2.40 -17.66
C VAL A 103 -1.66 1.93 -16.21
N ASN A 104 -1.79 0.63 -15.93
CA ASN A 104 -2.02 0.10 -14.58
C ASN A 104 -0.94 0.52 -13.57
N GLN A 105 0.32 0.57 -14.00
CA GLN A 105 1.41 1.01 -13.13
C GLN A 105 1.32 2.50 -12.78
N ASP A 106 0.91 3.36 -13.72
CA ASP A 106 0.72 4.78 -13.44
C ASP A 106 -0.47 4.99 -12.52
N TRP A 107 -1.58 4.33 -12.81
CA TRP A 107 -2.75 4.30 -11.96
C TRP A 107 -2.38 3.96 -10.51
N ALA A 108 -1.66 2.87 -10.30
CA ALA A 108 -1.21 2.45 -8.98
C ALA A 108 -0.31 3.50 -8.29
N ARG A 109 0.61 4.13 -9.03
CA ARG A 109 1.53 5.15 -8.49
C ARG A 109 0.79 6.44 -8.11
N MET A 110 -0.11 6.92 -8.96
CA MET A 110 -0.92 8.10 -8.70
C MET A 110 -1.83 7.88 -7.48
N HIS A 111 -2.47 6.72 -7.40
CA HIS A 111 -3.26 6.35 -6.22
C HIS A 111 -2.44 6.20 -4.95
N ARG A 112 -1.22 5.68 -5.03
CA ARG A 112 -0.31 5.63 -3.89
C ARG A 112 0.06 7.04 -3.41
N ALA A 113 0.41 7.95 -4.32
CA ALA A 113 0.70 9.33 -3.98
C ALA A 113 -0.48 10.01 -3.28
N ARG A 114 -1.71 9.82 -3.79
CA ARG A 114 -2.93 10.28 -3.13
C ARG A 114 -3.07 9.68 -1.73
N TRP A 115 -3.02 8.36 -1.64
CA TRP A 115 -3.26 7.64 -0.38
C TRP A 115 -2.26 8.05 0.70
N VAL A 116 -0.96 8.13 0.36
CA VAL A 116 0.10 8.52 1.30
C VAL A 116 -0.08 9.96 1.78
N ALA A 117 -0.46 10.88 0.90
CA ALA A 117 -0.69 12.27 1.29
C ALA A 117 -1.95 12.43 2.15
N GLU A 118 -3.08 11.84 1.76
CA GLU A 118 -4.34 11.94 2.51
C GLU A 118 -4.25 11.25 3.88
N ASN A 119 -3.78 10.01 3.93
CA ASN A 119 -3.62 9.29 5.21
C ASN A 119 -2.51 9.91 6.06
N GLY A 120 -1.48 10.46 5.41
CA GLY A 120 -0.45 11.22 6.08
C GLY A 120 -1.00 12.46 6.79
N LEU A 121 -1.87 13.24 6.15
CA LEU A 121 -2.58 14.35 6.77
C LEU A 121 -3.44 13.90 7.96
N GLN A 122 -4.17 12.78 7.83
CA GLN A 122 -4.95 12.22 8.94
C GLN A 122 -4.06 11.83 10.13
N ARG A 123 -2.94 11.16 9.87
CA ARG A 123 -1.95 10.80 10.89
C ARG A 123 -1.35 12.04 11.55
N MET A 124 -0.94 13.03 10.76
CA MET A 124 -0.43 14.30 11.27
C MET A 124 -1.44 14.99 12.19
N ARG A 125 -2.72 15.03 11.80
CA ARG A 125 -3.78 15.60 12.63
C ARG A 125 -3.94 14.85 13.96
N GLY A 126 -3.89 13.52 13.93
CA GLY A 126 -3.94 12.68 15.13
C GLY A 126 -2.75 12.90 16.08
N VAL A 127 -1.53 13.02 15.55
CA VAL A 127 -0.30 13.17 16.35
C VAL A 127 -0.12 14.59 16.87
N LEU A 128 -0.43 15.61 16.06
CA LEU A 128 -0.15 17.01 16.39
C LEU A 128 -1.32 17.68 17.12
N GLY A 129 -2.55 17.17 16.97
CA GLY A 129 -3.74 17.73 17.62
C GLY A 129 -3.95 19.20 17.26
N THR A 130 -4.01 20.06 18.27
CA THR A 130 -4.21 21.53 18.09
C THR A 130 -3.06 22.21 17.35
N ASP A 131 -1.87 21.61 17.35
CA ASP A 131 -0.69 22.18 16.68
C ASP A 131 -0.62 21.82 15.20
N PHE A 132 -1.56 21.03 14.69
CA PHE A 132 -1.54 20.55 13.31
C PHE A 132 -1.48 21.70 12.31
N GLU A 133 -2.35 22.70 12.43
CA GLU A 133 -2.42 23.82 11.49
C GLU A 133 -1.23 24.79 11.62
N SER A 134 -0.54 24.81 12.78
CA SER A 134 0.65 25.65 13.01
C SER A 134 1.97 24.93 12.75
N PHE A 135 1.93 23.62 12.48
CA PHE A 135 3.13 22.85 12.19
C PHE A 135 3.72 23.25 10.82
N PRO A 136 5.03 23.55 10.73
CA PRO A 136 5.62 24.14 9.52
C PRO A 136 5.43 23.33 8.22
N GLU A 137 5.28 22.01 8.33
CA GLU A 137 5.17 21.12 7.16
C GLU A 137 3.72 20.87 6.72
N THR A 138 2.73 21.27 7.52
CA THR A 138 1.31 21.06 7.21
C THR A 138 0.88 21.70 5.88
N PRO A 139 1.28 22.94 5.54
CA PRO A 139 0.97 23.52 4.22
C PRO A 139 1.56 22.71 3.06
N ARG A 140 2.75 22.14 3.23
CA ARG A 140 3.37 21.28 2.21
C ARG A 140 2.60 19.97 2.05
N ALA A 141 2.20 19.35 3.16
CA ALA A 141 1.36 18.16 3.14
C ALA A 141 0.04 18.38 2.38
N TYR A 142 -0.64 19.51 2.65
CA TYR A 142 -1.85 19.90 1.91
C TYR A 142 -1.59 20.05 0.41
N LEU A 143 -0.48 20.71 0.05
CA LEU A 143 -0.10 20.88 -1.35
C LEU A 143 0.11 19.53 -2.04
N TYR A 144 0.81 18.60 -1.40
CA TYR A 144 1.04 17.27 -1.96
C TYR A 144 -0.25 16.47 -2.13
N ALA A 145 -1.17 16.54 -1.18
CA ALA A 145 -2.49 15.92 -1.30
C ALA A 145 -3.29 16.51 -2.47
N GLY A 146 -3.34 17.84 -2.58
CA GLY A 146 -4.04 18.53 -3.66
C GLY A 146 -3.46 18.20 -5.04
N PHE A 147 -2.13 18.19 -5.19
CA PHE A 147 -1.49 17.83 -6.46
C PHE A 147 -1.66 16.34 -6.81
N ALA A 148 -1.59 15.44 -5.83
CA ALA A 148 -1.82 14.02 -6.07
C ALA A 148 -3.26 13.75 -6.53
N ASN A 149 -4.23 14.43 -5.92
CA ASN A 149 -5.62 14.34 -6.35
C ASN A 149 -5.85 14.99 -7.71
N ARG A 150 -5.32 16.19 -7.96
CA ARG A 150 -5.40 16.85 -9.27
C ARG A 150 -4.85 15.95 -10.38
N LEU A 151 -3.69 15.31 -10.14
CA LEU A 151 -3.07 14.39 -11.11
C LEU A 151 -4.04 13.27 -11.51
N LEU A 152 -4.74 12.65 -10.57
CA LEU A 152 -5.78 11.66 -10.86
C LEU A 152 -7.00 12.28 -11.55
N GLY A 153 -7.54 13.38 -11.02
CA GLY A 153 -8.74 14.02 -11.54
C GLY A 153 -8.62 14.45 -13.01
N GLU A 154 -7.42 14.86 -13.43
CA GLU A 154 -7.16 15.31 -14.80
C GLU A 154 -6.85 14.16 -15.78
N ASN A 155 -6.36 13.02 -15.28
CA ASN A 155 -5.78 11.97 -16.12
C ASN A 155 -6.46 10.60 -16.01
N ALA A 156 -7.44 10.47 -15.13
CA ALA A 156 -8.27 9.29 -14.98
C ALA A 156 -9.72 9.55 -15.43
N CYS A 157 -10.35 8.55 -16.06
CA CYS A 157 -11.76 8.62 -16.44
C CYS A 157 -12.72 8.39 -15.27
N VAL A 158 -12.29 7.61 -14.27
CA VAL A 158 -13.08 7.23 -13.09
C VAL A 158 -12.21 7.34 -11.84
N ALA A 159 -12.82 7.46 -10.68
CA ALA A 159 -12.16 7.41 -9.39
C ALA A 159 -12.55 6.14 -8.65
N VAL A 160 -11.57 5.49 -8.01
CA VAL A 160 -11.80 4.46 -6.99
C VAL A 160 -11.05 4.89 -5.74
N ILE A 161 -11.81 5.22 -4.69
CA ILE A 161 -11.27 5.68 -3.42
C ILE A 161 -11.32 4.50 -2.44
N ASP A 162 -10.14 4.08 -1.97
CA ASP A 162 -9.93 3.12 -0.89
C ASP A 162 -10.78 1.82 -0.98
N GLY A 163 -10.84 1.26 -2.20
CA GLY A 163 -11.58 0.01 -2.47
C GLY A 163 -13.11 0.18 -2.62
N GLY A 164 -13.60 1.42 -2.62
CA GLY A 164 -15.01 1.73 -2.86
C GLY A 164 -15.48 1.48 -4.30
N ALA A 165 -16.75 1.80 -4.56
CA ALA A 165 -17.32 1.74 -5.90
C ALA A 165 -16.68 2.78 -6.85
N ALA A 166 -16.74 2.52 -8.15
CA ALA A 166 -16.31 3.48 -9.16
C ALA A 166 -17.17 4.76 -9.11
N GLN A 167 -16.52 5.91 -9.17
CA GLN A 167 -17.11 7.25 -9.12
C GLN A 167 -16.62 8.11 -10.29
N PRO A 168 -17.27 9.25 -10.58
CA PRO A 168 -16.72 10.24 -11.51
C PRO A 168 -15.33 10.71 -11.05
N SER A 169 -14.41 10.93 -11.98
CA SER A 169 -13.05 11.40 -11.67
C SER A 169 -13.03 12.77 -10.96
N SER A 170 -14.08 13.57 -11.14
CA SER A 170 -14.22 14.89 -10.51
C SER A 170 -14.20 14.87 -8.99
N VAL A 171 -14.50 13.73 -8.36
CA VAL A 171 -14.40 13.57 -6.90
C VAL A 171 -13.00 13.89 -6.39
N HIS A 172 -11.95 13.67 -7.19
CA HIS A 172 -10.59 14.05 -6.80
C HIS A 172 -10.43 15.56 -6.55
N PHE A 173 -11.20 16.42 -7.21
CA PHE A 173 -11.08 17.87 -7.02
C PHE A 173 -11.76 18.41 -5.75
N GLU A 174 -12.48 17.55 -5.03
CA GLU A 174 -13.19 17.90 -3.79
C GLU A 174 -12.42 17.46 -2.53
N ARG A 175 -11.25 16.82 -2.70
CA ARG A 175 -10.48 16.17 -1.63
C ARG A 175 -9.26 16.98 -1.19
#